data_AF-A0A7S2G2J8-F1
#
_entry.id   AF-A0A7S2G2J8-F1
#
_cell.length_a   1.000
_cell.length_b   1.000
_cell.length_c   1.000
_cell.angle_alpha   90.00
_cell.angle_beta   90.00
_cell.angle_gamma   90.00
#
_symmetry.space_group_name_H-M   'P 1'
#
loop_
_entity.id
_entity.type
_entity.pdbx_description
1 polymer ?
#
loop_
_entity_poly.entity_id
_entity_poly.type
_entity_poly.pdbx_seq_one_letter_code
_entity_poly.pdbx_strand_id
1 'polypeptide(L)'
;RFMPMSFNSVLDMSAKFKANEGRHVHSTPKSYLELLKLYTRMLKDKREENELASSRLSNGVQKLLEASESVKTLQVKLESMLEAAEEKRIKSEEIAERVKSEKDIVEVETAKANEEAAKVAVFQEEVSAKA
;
A
#
# COMPACT_ATOMS: atom_id res chain seq x y z
N ARG A 1 6.47 16.11 -48.29
CA ARG A 1 6.80 17.48 -48.79
C ARG A 1 8.07 18.05 -48.15
N PHE A 2 8.31 17.87 -46.85
CA PHE A 2 9.48 18.43 -46.14
C PHE A 2 10.85 17.84 -46.54
N MET A 3 10.98 16.51 -46.63
CA MET A 3 12.30 15.88 -46.83
C MET A 3 13.02 16.33 -48.13
N PRO A 4 12.36 16.42 -49.30
CA PRO A 4 13.01 16.97 -50.50
C PRO A 4 13.41 18.44 -50.36
N MET A 5 12.62 19.26 -49.65
CA MET A 5 12.97 20.66 -49.38
C MET A 5 14.20 20.77 -48.49
N SER A 6 14.34 19.90 -47.49
CA SER A 6 15.51 19.87 -46.62
C SER A 6 16.79 19.55 -47.40
N PHE A 7 16.72 18.63 -48.38
CA PHE A 7 17.85 18.30 -49.23
C PHE A 7 18.27 19.47 -50.12
N ASN A 8 17.31 20.19 -50.71
CA ASN A 8 17.59 21.40 -51.50
C ASN A 8 18.21 22.51 -50.63
N SER A 9 17.72 22.71 -49.40
CA SER A 9 18.29 23.67 -48.46
C SER A 9 19.76 23.37 -48.13
N VAL A 10 20.12 22.08 -47.98
CA VAL A 10 21.52 21.67 -47.78
C VAL A 10 22.38 21.95 -49.02
N LEU A 11 21.84 21.80 -50.22
CA LEU A 11 22.55 22.15 -51.46
C LEU A 11 22.81 23.66 -51.55
N ASP A 12 21.81 24.48 -51.22
CA ASP A 12 21.95 25.94 -51.16
C ASP A 12 23.01 26.36 -50.12
N MET A 13 23.01 25.70 -48.96
CA MET A 13 24.00 25.93 -47.92
C MET A 13 25.40 25.48 -48.35
N SER A 14 25.52 24.38 -49.09
CA SER A 14 26.80 23.90 -49.61
C SER A 14 27.41 24.91 -50.58
N ALA A 15 26.60 25.58 -51.41
CA ALA A 15 27.05 26.66 -52.27
C ALA A 15 27.56 27.88 -51.47
N LYS A 16 26.83 28.28 -50.41
CA LYS A 16 27.25 29.34 -49.49
C LYS A 16 28.54 29.01 -48.77
N PHE A 17 28.69 27.77 -48.31
CA PHE A 17 29.89 27.31 -47.62
C PHE A 17 31.11 27.35 -48.53
N LYS A 18 30.96 26.93 -49.80
CA LYS A 18 32.02 27.06 -50.80
C LYS A 18 32.41 28.53 -51.03
N ALA A 19 31.44 29.44 -51.10
CA ALA A 19 31.69 30.86 -51.32
C ALA A 19 32.45 31.51 -50.14
N ASN A 20 32.11 31.15 -48.91
CA ASN A 20 32.70 31.75 -47.71
C ASN A 20 34.04 31.13 -47.32
N GLU A 21 34.15 29.80 -47.40
CA GLU A 21 35.25 29.03 -46.83
C GLU A 21 36.15 28.39 -47.89
N GLY A 22 35.82 28.51 -49.17
CA GLY A 22 36.53 27.86 -50.29
C GLY A 22 36.41 26.33 -50.31
N ARG A 23 35.69 25.73 -49.36
CA ARG A 23 35.60 24.28 -49.14
C ARG A 23 34.37 23.68 -49.82
N HIS A 24 34.58 22.58 -50.54
CA HIS A 24 33.49 21.86 -51.20
C HIS A 24 32.78 20.91 -50.23
N VAL A 25 31.45 20.96 -50.24
CA VAL A 25 30.58 20.02 -49.54
C VAL A 25 29.70 19.33 -50.58
N HIS A 26 29.71 18.00 -50.58
CA HIS A 26 29.00 17.19 -51.57
C HIS A 26 27.81 16.48 -50.92
N SER A 27 26.60 16.82 -51.38
CA SER A 27 25.39 16.05 -51.09
C SER A 27 25.07 15.18 -52.29
N THR A 28 24.96 13.87 -52.08
CA THR A 28 24.63 12.90 -53.13
C THR A 28 23.25 12.30 -52.88
N PRO A 29 22.59 11.74 -53.91
CA PRO A 29 21.35 10.99 -53.72
C PRO A 29 21.51 9.85 -52.70
N LYS A 30 22.70 9.24 -52.59
CA LYS A 30 23.01 8.24 -51.57
C LYS A 30 22.93 8.82 -50.16
N SER A 31 23.47 10.01 -49.92
CA SER A 31 23.36 10.70 -48.63
C SER A 31 21.89 10.96 -48.25
N TYR A 32 21.02 11.26 -49.21
CA TYR A 32 19.58 11.41 -48.98
C TYR A 32 18.90 10.09 -48.59
N LEU A 33 19.26 8.98 -49.23
CA LEU A 33 18.75 7.66 -48.86
C LEU A 33 19.20 7.23 -47.47
N GLU A 34 20.47 7.52 -47.10
CA GLU A 34 20.97 7.25 -45.75
C GLU A 34 20.27 8.12 -44.70
N LEU A 35 19.95 9.39 -45.00
CA LEU A 35 19.12 10.24 -44.15
C LEU A 35 17.73 9.63 -43.91
N LEU A 36 17.07 9.14 -44.96
CA LEU A 36 15.74 8.50 -44.84
C LEU A 36 15.79 7.25 -43.96
N LYS A 37 16.82 6.40 -44.14
CA LYS A 37 17.03 5.21 -43.31
C LYS A 37 17.27 5.59 -41.85
N LEU A 38 18.14 6.57 -41.61
CA LEU A 38 18.46 7.06 -40.27
C LEU A 38 17.21 7.60 -39.57
N TYR A 39 16.45 8.48 -40.25
CA TYR A 39 15.23 9.04 -39.72
C TYR A 39 14.21 7.95 -39.37
N THR A 40 14.04 6.96 -40.24
CA THR A 40 13.11 5.85 -40.00
C THR A 40 13.50 5.04 -38.78
N ARG A 41 14.80 4.75 -38.60
CA ARG A 41 15.31 4.06 -37.41
C ARG A 41 15.06 4.89 -36.15
N MET A 42 15.50 6.14 -36.13
CA MET A 42 15.33 7.01 -34.97
C MET A 42 13.85 7.22 -34.60
N LEU A 43 12.97 7.33 -35.61
CA LEU A 43 11.54 7.46 -35.38
C LEU A 43 10.95 6.20 -34.75
N LYS A 44 11.39 5.02 -35.19
CA LYS A 44 10.99 3.74 -34.59
C LYS A 44 11.42 3.68 -33.13
N ASP A 45 12.70 3.93 -32.86
CA ASP A 45 13.28 3.88 -31.52
C ASP A 45 12.55 4.85 -30.57
N LYS A 46 12.31 6.09 -31.02
CA LYS A 46 11.57 7.08 -30.20
C LYS A 46 10.10 6.74 -29.97
N ARG A 47 9.44 6.08 -30.92
CA ARG A 47 8.08 5.58 -30.70
C ARG A 47 8.06 4.46 -29.68
N GLU A 48 9.00 3.51 -29.77
CA GLU A 48 9.12 2.42 -28.80
C GLU A 48 9.40 2.94 -27.38
N GLU A 49 10.34 3.88 -27.22
CA GLU A 49 10.60 4.54 -25.94
C GLU A 49 9.33 5.21 -25.38
N ASN A 50 8.58 5.92 -26.22
CA ASN A 50 7.38 6.63 -25.80
C ASN A 50 6.23 5.67 -25.42
N GLU A 51 6.03 4.59 -26.18
CA GLU A 51 5.06 3.55 -25.86
C GLU A 51 5.39 2.85 -24.53
N LEU A 52 6.67 2.54 -24.30
CA LEU A 52 7.12 1.98 -23.01
C LEU A 52 6.87 2.94 -21.85
N ALA A 53 7.18 4.23 -22.02
CA ALA A 53 6.93 5.25 -21.00
C ALA A 53 5.42 5.40 -20.71
N SER A 54 4.58 5.41 -21.76
CA SER A 54 3.13 5.48 -21.66
C SER A 54 2.56 4.25 -20.93
N SER A 55 2.97 3.04 -21.33
CA SER A 55 2.56 1.79 -20.68
C SER A 55 2.94 1.76 -19.20
N ARG A 56 4.18 2.16 -18.87
CA ARG A 56 4.64 2.26 -17.47
C ARG A 56 3.77 3.21 -16.65
N LEU A 57 3.42 4.38 -17.21
CA LEU A 57 2.56 5.34 -16.53
C LEU A 57 1.16 4.79 -16.32
N SER A 58 0.55 4.21 -17.35
CA SER A 58 -0.78 3.59 -17.28
C SER A 58 -0.83 2.50 -16.20
N ASN A 59 0.13 1.59 -16.21
CA ASN A 59 0.25 0.54 -15.20
C ASN A 59 0.46 1.12 -13.79
N GLY A 60 1.24 2.19 -13.66
CA GLY A 60 1.45 2.89 -12.39
C GLY A 60 0.14 3.48 -11.85
N VAL A 61 -0.63 4.16 -12.70
CA VAL A 61 -1.93 4.72 -12.33
C VAL A 61 -2.91 3.62 -11.92
N GLN A 62 -2.99 2.53 -12.69
CA GLN A 62 -3.85 1.40 -12.35
C GLN A 62 -3.52 0.83 -10.96
N LYS A 63 -2.24 0.58 -10.67
CA LYS A 63 -1.82 0.07 -9.36
C LYS A 63 -2.16 1.03 -8.22
N LEU A 64 -2.05 2.35 -8.45
CA LEU A 64 -2.43 3.34 -7.44
C LEU A 64 -3.94 3.32 -7.17
N LEU A 65 -4.76 3.14 -8.20
CA LEU A 65 -6.21 3.00 -8.05
C LEU A 65 -6.58 1.74 -7.26
N GLU A 66 -5.99 0.59 -7.63
CA GLU A 66 -6.18 -0.69 -6.92
C GLU A 66 -5.78 -0.59 -5.43
N ALA A 67 -4.65 0.06 -5.15
CA ALA A 67 -4.20 0.31 -3.78
C ALA A 67 -5.17 1.22 -3.03
N SER A 68 -5.66 2.29 -3.66
CA SER A 68 -6.63 3.21 -3.06
C SER A 68 -7.94 2.51 -2.72
N GLU A 69 -8.43 1.63 -3.58
CA GLU A 69 -9.64 0.84 -3.33
C GLU A 69 -9.43 -0.17 -2.20
N SER A 70 -8.26 -0.82 -2.17
CA SER A 70 -7.88 -1.74 -1.09
C SER A 70 -7.83 -1.02 0.26
N VAL A 71 -7.23 0.18 0.31
CA VAL A 71 -7.16 1.00 1.52
C VAL A 71 -8.56 1.43 1.98
N LYS A 72 -9.43 1.86 1.06
CA LYS A 72 -10.82 2.21 1.39
C LYS A 72 -11.58 1.03 2.01
N THR A 73 -11.41 -0.16 1.42
CA THR A 73 -12.03 -1.39 1.94
C THR A 73 -11.51 -1.75 3.33
N LEU A 74 -10.21 -1.60 3.55
CA LEU A 74 -9.58 -1.86 4.84
C LEU A 74 -10.07 -0.88 5.90
N GLN A 75 -10.23 0.40 5.56
CA GLN A 75 -10.73 1.43 6.48
C GLN A 75 -12.13 1.09 7.00
N VAL A 76 -13.06 0.72 6.11
CA VAL A 76 -14.42 0.31 6.51
C VAL A 76 -14.39 -0.92 7.42
N LYS A 77 -13.55 -1.92 7.09
CA LYS A 77 -13.38 -3.09 7.95
C LYS A 77 -12.83 -2.71 9.32
N LEU A 78 -11.86 -1.80 9.38
CA LEU A 78 -11.25 -1.37 10.63
C LEU A 78 -12.26 -0.65 11.53
N GLU A 79 -13.07 0.26 10.96
CA GLU A 79 -14.14 0.96 11.69
C GLU A 79 -15.10 -0.05 12.33
N SER A 80 -15.62 -1.02 11.57
CA SER A 80 -16.51 -2.06 12.13
C SER A 80 -15.83 -2.94 13.20
N MET A 81 -14.54 -3.26 13.04
CA MET A 81 -13.80 -4.03 14.03
C MET A 81 -13.58 -3.25 15.32
N LEU A 82 -13.37 -1.93 15.25
CA LEU A 82 -13.22 -1.07 16.42
C LEU A 82 -14.52 -0.97 17.22
N GLU A 83 -15.65 -0.80 16.54
CA GLU A 83 -16.99 -0.79 17.19
C GLU A 83 -17.25 -2.12 17.92
N ALA A 84 -17.02 -3.25 17.24
CA ALA A 84 -17.20 -4.57 17.85
C ALA A 84 -16.22 -4.85 18.99
N ALA A 85 -15.01 -4.31 18.94
CA ALA A 85 -14.03 -4.42 20.01
C ALA A 85 -14.46 -3.60 21.24
N GLU A 86 -15.00 -2.40 21.02
CA GLU A 86 -15.49 -1.54 22.10
C GLU A 86 -16.71 -2.15 22.81
N GLU A 87 -17.66 -2.71 22.07
CA GLU A 87 -18.78 -3.44 22.66
C GLU A 87 -18.31 -4.62 23.52
N LYS A 88 -17.31 -5.37 23.04
CA LYS A 88 -16.73 -6.48 23.79
C LYS A 88 -15.99 -5.99 25.03
N ARG A 89 -15.27 -4.88 24.94
CA ARG A 89 -14.58 -4.25 26.07
C ARG A 89 -15.57 -3.90 27.18
N ILE A 90 -16.65 -3.20 26.84
CA ILE A 90 -17.72 -2.83 27.79
C ILE A 90 -18.32 -4.08 28.45
N LYS A 91 -18.71 -5.08 27.67
CA LYS A 91 -19.25 -6.34 28.20
C LYS A 91 -18.26 -7.06 29.13
N SER A 92 -16.97 -7.07 28.78
CA SER A 92 -15.93 -7.67 29.63
C SER A 92 -15.73 -6.90 30.94
N GLU A 93 -15.82 -5.57 30.92
CA GLU A 93 -15.75 -4.74 32.13
C GLU A 93 -16.95 -4.97 33.05
N GLU A 94 -18.17 -5.04 32.51
CA GLU A 94 -19.38 -5.37 33.27
C GLU A 94 -19.31 -6.77 33.92
N ILE A 95 -18.76 -7.75 33.21
CA ILE A 95 -18.54 -9.10 33.75
C ILE A 95 -17.48 -9.06 34.86
N ALA A 96 -16.37 -8.34 34.65
CA ALA A 96 -15.32 -8.22 35.65
C ALA A 96 -15.81 -7.56 36.94
N GLU A 97 -16.66 -6.54 36.84
CA GLU A 97 -17.26 -5.87 37.99
C GLU A 97 -18.21 -6.79 38.77
N ARG A 98 -19.08 -7.54 38.06
CA ARG A 98 -19.95 -8.54 38.70
C ARG A 98 -19.15 -9.64 39.41
N VAL A 99 -18.14 -10.21 38.75
CA VAL A 99 -17.30 -11.24 39.36
C VAL A 99 -16.59 -10.71 40.60
N LYS A 100 -16.12 -9.45 40.58
CA LYS A 100 -15.52 -8.82 41.76
C LYS A 100 -16.52 -8.73 42.91
N SER A 101 -17.75 -8.27 42.65
CA SER A 101 -18.80 -8.19 43.68
C SER A 101 -19.21 -9.56 44.23
N GLU A 102 -19.33 -10.57 43.38
CA GLU A 102 -19.64 -11.95 43.79
C GLU A 102 -18.51 -12.54 44.63
N LYS A 103 -17.25 -12.27 44.28
CA LYS A 103 -16.09 -12.72 45.03
C LYS A 103 -16.07 -12.14 46.45
N ASP A 104 -16.36 -10.85 46.59
CA ASP A 104 -16.44 -10.20 47.91
C ASP A 104 -17.53 -10.84 48.79
N ILE A 105 -18.69 -11.19 48.20
CA ILE A 105 -19.78 -11.89 48.91
C ILE A 105 -19.34 -13.29 49.34
N VAL A 106 -18.72 -14.06 48.43
CA VAL A 106 -18.25 -15.42 48.70
C VAL A 106 -17.17 -15.44 49.79
N GLU A 107 -16.26 -14.46 49.81
CA GLU A 107 -15.25 -14.32 50.87
C GLU A 107 -15.90 -14.08 52.25
N VAL A 108 -16.96 -13.27 52.31
CA VAL A 108 -17.72 -13.05 53.55
C VAL A 108 -18.45 -14.33 54.00
N GLU A 109 -19.10 -15.04 53.08
CA GLU A 109 -19.80 -16.29 53.42
C GLU A 109 -18.84 -17.41 53.82
N THR A 110 -17.70 -17.55 53.15
CA THR A 110 -16.67 -18.53 53.54
C THR A 110 -16.07 -18.21 54.90
N ALA A 111 -15.86 -16.93 55.24
CA ALA A 111 -15.45 -16.55 56.59
C ALA A 111 -16.46 -17.00 57.66
N LYS A 112 -17.76 -16.76 57.42
CA LYS A 112 -18.83 -17.22 58.33
C LYS A 112 -18.91 -18.75 58.43
N ALA A 113 -18.83 -19.45 57.31
CA ALA A 113 -18.85 -20.90 57.28
C ALA A 113 -17.65 -21.50 58.03
N ASN A 114 -16.46 -20.89 57.93
CA ASN A 114 -15.28 -21.31 58.66
C ASN A 114 -15.42 -21.09 60.18
N GLU A 115 -16.03 -19.97 60.61
CA GLU A 115 -16.33 -19.75 62.03
C GLU A 115 -17.33 -20.79 62.58
N GLU A 116 -18.36 -21.12 61.80
CA GLU A 116 -19.37 -22.10 62.18
C GLU A 116 -18.81 -23.51 62.20
N ALA A 117 -17.99 -23.87 61.20
CA ALA A 117 -17.24 -25.13 61.18
C ALA A 117 -16.31 -25.27 62.40
N ALA A 118 -15.63 -24.20 62.81
CA ALA A 118 -14.81 -24.20 64.02
C ALA A 118 -15.66 -24.44 65.29
N LYS A 119 -16.83 -23.80 65.41
CA LYS A 119 -17.75 -24.03 66.54
C LYS A 119 -18.28 -25.46 66.57
N VAL A 120 -18.66 -26.01 65.41
CA VAL A 120 -19.15 -27.40 65.29
C VAL A 120 -18.03 -28.40 65.59
N ALA A 121 -16.79 -28.14 65.19
CA ALA A 121 -15.65 -28.99 65.51
C ALA A 121 -15.39 -29.06 67.03
N VAL A 122 -15.46 -27.92 67.73
CA VAL A 122 -15.37 -27.89 69.21
C VAL A 122 -16.52 -28.68 69.84
N PHE A 123 -17.76 -28.53 69.34
CA PHE A 123 -18.89 -29.33 69.80
C PHE A 123 -18.72 -30.83 69.53
N GLN A 124 -18.15 -31.21 68.38
CA GLN A 124 -17.86 -32.61 68.07
C GLN A 124 -16.80 -33.19 69.00
N GLU A 125 -15.75 -32.43 69.32
CA GLU A 125 -14.75 -32.84 70.32
C GLU A 125 -15.39 -33.04 71.70
N GLU A 126 -16.24 -32.10 72.16
CA GLU A 126 -16.95 -32.23 73.44
C GLU A 126 -17.92 -33.41 73.50
N VAL A 127 -18.61 -33.73 72.39
CA VAL A 127 -19.52 -34.88 72.30
C VAL A 127 -18.75 -36.20 72.20
N SER A 128 -17.62 -36.23 71.50
CA SER A 128 -16.76 -37.42 71.41
C SER A 128 -16.02 -37.74 72.71
N ALA A 129 -15.74 -36.73 73.54
CA ALA A 129 -15.13 -36.90 74.87
C ALA A 129 -16.15 -37.30 75.96
N LYS A 130 -17.46 -37.23 75.67
CA LYS A 130 -18.55 -37.63 76.57
C LYS A 130 -19.19 -38.99 76.21
N ALA A 131 -18.69 -39.68 75.19
CA ALA A 131 -19.04 -41.07 74.84
C ALA A 131 -17.96 -42.03 75.35
#